data_AF-A0A382YTW7-F1
#
_entry.id   AF-A0A382YTW7-F1
#
_cell.length_a   1.000
_cell.length_b   1.000
_cell.length_c   1.000
_cell.angle_alpha   90.00
_cell.angle_beta   90.00
_cell.angle_gamma   90.00
#
_symmetry.space_group_name_H-M   'P 1'
#
loop_
_entity.id
_entity.type
_entity.pdbx_description
1 polymer ?
#
loop_
_entity_poly.entity_id
_entity_poly.type
_entity_poly.pdbx_seq_one_letter_code
_entity_poly.pdbx_strand_id
1 'polypeptide(L)'
;NPFPNAPYYREYVIESYNEDKPFDQFAKEQIAGDLLHSSTDEEYNEKLTGTGFLALGPHNYELQDKALLRMEIVDEQLSAVGRAFLGVTMGCARCHDHPFDPIPTAEYYSLAGIFRSTNSSVPGNVAKFIERKLRDEYAVARKKHEETQKELEKELKQAESKLKSLGGKSGSSKRTGKSLDPKKLEGIVVDDDAAKIVGEWISSTSVAGYVGKRYIHDAAIGKGKKSVTFPVMIPKSGKYEVQLSYTMGTNRAKKTPVTIM
;
A
#
# COMPACT_ATOMS: atom_id res chain seq x y z
N ASN A 1 -15.11 2.14 9.02
CA ASN A 1 -13.76 2.02 9.58
C ASN A 1 -13.38 3.39 10.10
N PRO A 2 -13.24 3.60 11.43
CA PRO A 2 -12.93 4.90 12.01
C PRO A 2 -11.54 5.43 11.63
N PHE A 3 -10.61 4.57 11.21
CA PHE A 3 -9.28 4.97 10.74
C PHE A 3 -9.05 4.46 9.31
N PRO A 4 -9.42 5.23 8.27
CA PRO A 4 -9.30 4.79 6.88
C PRO A 4 -7.85 4.55 6.45
N ASN A 5 -6.90 5.26 7.07
CA ASN A 5 -5.47 5.20 6.73
C ASN A 5 -4.66 4.24 7.64
N ALA A 6 -5.28 3.59 8.62
CA ALA A 6 -4.59 2.64 9.51
C ALA A 6 -3.87 1.47 8.77
N PRO A 7 -4.36 0.96 7.62
CA PRO A 7 -3.63 -0.07 6.87
C PRO A 7 -2.23 0.37 6.46
N TYR A 8 -2.01 1.64 6.08
CA TYR A 8 -0.68 2.11 5.68
C TYR A 8 0.32 2.02 6.83
N TYR A 9 -0.08 2.44 8.04
CA TYR A 9 0.77 2.32 9.22
C TYR A 9 1.07 0.85 9.57
N ARG A 10 0.06 -0.02 9.47
CA ARG A 10 0.24 -1.46 9.68
C ARG A 10 1.27 -2.05 8.71
N GLU A 11 1.14 -1.76 7.40
CA GLU A 11 2.10 -2.25 6.41
C GLU A 11 3.50 -1.71 6.70
N TYR A 12 3.65 -0.41 7.00
CA TYR A 12 4.93 0.17 7.40
C TYR A 12 5.59 -0.55 8.58
N VAL A 13 4.84 -0.95 9.61
CA VAL A 13 5.39 -1.70 10.76
C VAL A 13 5.84 -3.10 10.33
N ILE A 14 5.04 -3.78 9.51
CA ILE A 14 5.37 -5.13 9.00
C ILE A 14 6.62 -5.08 8.12
N GLU A 15 6.67 -4.12 7.18
CA GLU A 15 7.80 -3.91 6.28
C GLU A 15 9.07 -3.53 7.06
N SER A 16 8.97 -2.59 8.00
CA SER A 16 10.11 -2.21 8.85
C SER A 16 10.70 -3.40 9.61
N TYR A 17 9.85 -4.32 10.07
CA TYR A 17 10.30 -5.55 10.74
C TYR A 17 10.91 -6.54 9.74
N ASN A 18 10.26 -6.77 8.60
CA ASN A 18 10.73 -7.72 7.58
C ASN A 18 12.05 -7.30 6.93
N GLU A 19 12.33 -6.01 6.88
CA GLU A 19 13.55 -5.43 6.31
C GLU A 19 14.66 -5.21 7.33
N ASP A 20 14.49 -5.70 8.57
CA ASP A 20 15.45 -5.51 9.67
C ASP A 20 15.82 -4.03 9.89
N LYS A 21 14.83 -3.13 9.81
CA LYS A 21 15.05 -1.69 10.00
C LYS A 21 15.71 -1.46 11.37
N PRO A 22 16.81 -0.68 11.44
CA PRO A 22 17.43 -0.33 12.71
C PRO A 22 16.41 0.26 13.68
N PHE A 23 16.35 -0.27 14.92
CA PHE A 23 15.33 0.12 15.89
C PHE A 23 15.36 1.62 16.21
N ASP A 24 16.55 2.23 16.22
CA ASP A 24 16.68 3.67 16.45
C ASP A 24 16.05 4.50 15.31
N GLN A 25 16.18 4.03 14.07
CA GLN A 25 15.53 4.64 12.92
C GLN A 25 14.02 4.45 12.98
N PHE A 26 13.56 3.23 13.27
CA PHE A 26 12.14 2.94 13.48
C PHE A 26 11.54 3.87 14.55
N ALA A 27 12.16 3.99 15.73
CA ALA A 27 11.68 4.85 16.80
C ALA A 27 11.66 6.34 16.41
N LYS A 28 12.68 6.83 15.69
CA LYS A 28 12.71 8.22 15.18
C LYS A 28 11.57 8.50 14.20
N GLU A 29 11.29 7.57 13.28
CA GLU A 29 10.22 7.73 12.28
C GLU A 29 8.82 7.80 12.93
N GLN A 30 8.62 7.07 14.03
CA GLN A 30 7.37 7.05 14.80
C GLN A 30 7.05 8.39 15.46
N ILE A 31 8.10 9.12 15.90
CA ILE A 31 7.97 10.38 16.65
C ILE A 31 8.10 11.60 15.74
N ALA A 32 8.95 11.54 14.72
CA ALA A 32 9.38 12.70 13.94
C ALA A 32 9.63 12.40 12.45
N GLY A 33 9.12 11.28 11.92
CA GLY A 33 9.33 10.87 10.53
C GLY A 33 8.93 11.94 9.51
N ASP A 34 7.90 12.73 9.78
CA ASP A 34 7.47 13.84 8.94
C ASP A 34 8.44 15.03 8.92
N LEU A 35 9.37 15.10 9.87
CA LEU A 35 10.45 16.10 9.99
C LEU A 35 11.80 15.57 9.48
N LEU A 36 11.93 14.26 9.22
CA LEU A 36 13.18 13.67 8.76
C LEU A 36 13.45 14.02 7.29
N HIS A 37 14.71 14.30 6.97
CA HIS A 37 15.15 14.48 5.59
C HIS A 37 14.92 13.19 4.79
N SER A 38 14.52 13.34 3.53
CA SER A 38 14.28 12.24 2.58
C SER A 38 14.84 12.61 1.22
N SER A 39 15.51 11.66 0.58
CA SER A 39 16.15 11.79 -0.72
C SER A 39 15.23 11.38 -1.87
N THR A 40 14.25 10.50 -1.61
CA THR A 40 13.25 10.06 -2.59
C THR A 40 11.83 10.25 -2.05
N ASP A 41 10.84 10.17 -2.94
CA ASP A 41 9.42 10.25 -2.56
C ASP A 41 8.97 9.01 -1.79
N GLU A 42 9.51 7.82 -2.08
CA GLU A 42 9.30 6.58 -1.33
C GLU A 42 9.76 6.75 0.11
N GLU A 43 11.01 7.21 0.30
CA GLU A 43 11.59 7.41 1.63
C GLU A 43 10.78 8.46 2.42
N TYR A 44 10.36 9.54 1.76
CA TYR A 44 9.48 10.53 2.37
C TYR A 44 8.14 9.93 2.81
N ASN A 45 7.51 9.14 1.93
CA ASN A 45 6.22 8.51 2.20
C ASN A 45 6.29 7.50 3.34
N GLU A 46 7.35 6.71 3.37
CA GLU A 46 7.62 5.73 4.42
C GLU A 46 7.77 6.42 5.78
N LYS A 47 8.67 7.41 5.88
CA LYS A 47 8.91 8.18 7.11
C LYS A 47 7.67 8.90 7.58
N LEU A 48 6.93 9.53 6.66
CA LEU A 48 5.65 10.17 6.95
C LEU A 48 4.61 9.18 7.49
N THR A 49 4.56 7.98 6.93
CA THR A 49 3.65 6.92 7.36
C THR A 49 3.97 6.47 8.78
N GLY A 50 5.27 6.35 9.13
CA GLY A 50 5.72 6.06 10.49
C GLY A 50 5.19 7.03 11.54
N THR A 51 5.15 8.33 11.23
CA THR A 51 4.61 9.37 12.14
C THR A 51 3.11 9.21 12.41
N GLY A 52 2.40 8.39 11.63
CA GLY A 52 1.01 8.01 11.89
C GLY A 52 0.76 7.48 13.30
N PHE A 53 1.78 6.92 13.97
CA PHE A 53 1.71 6.52 15.37
C PHE A 53 1.20 7.59 16.32
N LEU A 54 1.58 8.86 16.13
CA LEU A 54 1.11 9.96 16.97
C LEU A 54 -0.33 10.39 16.66
N ALA A 55 -0.94 9.87 15.59
CA ALA A 55 -2.31 10.19 15.18
C ALA A 55 -3.29 9.02 15.38
N LEU A 56 -2.77 7.82 15.64
CA LEU A 56 -3.55 6.62 15.87
C LEU A 56 -3.77 6.44 17.38
N GLY A 57 -5.01 6.64 17.82
CA GLY A 57 -5.36 6.49 19.23
C GLY A 57 -6.86 6.58 19.47
N PRO A 58 -7.35 6.11 20.62
CA PRO A 58 -8.74 6.23 21.01
C PRO A 58 -9.09 7.69 21.35
N HIS A 59 -9.48 8.48 20.35
CA HIS A 59 -9.87 9.87 20.53
C HIS A 59 -11.39 10.05 20.45
N ASN A 60 -11.98 10.80 21.39
CA ASN A 60 -13.38 11.21 21.30
C ASN A 60 -13.52 12.47 20.42
N TYR A 61 -13.56 12.28 19.10
CA TYR A 61 -13.65 13.40 18.14
C TYR A 61 -14.96 14.20 18.22
N GLU A 62 -15.98 13.71 18.92
CA GLU A 62 -17.25 14.41 19.16
C GLU A 62 -17.19 15.36 20.36
N LEU A 63 -16.10 15.33 21.14
CA LEU A 63 -15.91 16.17 22.31
C LEU A 63 -15.97 17.66 21.91
N GLN A 64 -16.95 18.37 22.47
CA GLN A 64 -17.22 19.76 22.09
C GLN A 64 -16.16 20.73 22.63
N ASP A 65 -15.60 20.45 23.81
CA ASP A 65 -14.45 21.18 24.33
C ASP A 65 -13.19 20.78 23.53
N LYS A 66 -12.81 21.64 22.57
CA LYS A 66 -11.67 21.39 21.69
C LYS A 66 -10.33 21.62 22.37
N ALA A 67 -10.29 22.40 23.45
CA ALA A 67 -9.08 22.56 24.24
C ALA A 67 -8.81 21.28 25.05
N LEU A 68 -9.85 20.72 25.66
CA LEU A 68 -9.77 19.42 26.33
C LEU A 68 -9.42 18.31 25.34
N LEU A 69 -10.10 18.23 24.18
CA LEU A 69 -9.79 17.24 23.14
C LEU A 69 -8.32 17.27 22.74
N ARG A 70 -7.76 18.48 22.55
CA ARG A 70 -6.35 18.63 22.20
C ARG A 70 -5.44 18.08 23.28
N MET A 71 -5.76 18.32 24.56
CA MET A 71 -4.96 17.79 25.67
C MET A 71 -5.13 16.27 25.87
N GLU A 72 -6.30 15.71 25.59
CA GLU A 72 -6.52 14.26 25.59
C GLU A 72 -5.74 13.56 24.45
N ILE A 73 -5.65 14.19 23.27
CA ILE A 73 -4.78 13.70 22.19
C ILE A 73 -3.30 13.73 22.64
N VAL A 74 -2.87 14.80 23.29
CA VAL A 74 -1.50 14.92 23.81
C VAL A 74 -1.22 13.86 24.88
N ASP A 75 -2.14 13.65 25.82
CA ASP A 75 -2.00 12.60 26.85
C ASP A 75 -1.88 11.21 26.23
N GLU A 76 -2.69 10.90 25.22
CA GLU A 76 -2.58 9.64 24.48
C GLU A 76 -1.22 9.50 23.78
N GLN A 77 -0.70 10.56 23.17
CA GLN A 77 0.63 10.56 22.56
C GLN A 77 1.74 10.31 23.58
N LEU A 78 1.68 10.97 24.74
CA LEU A 78 2.62 10.76 25.85
C LEU A 78 2.55 9.31 26.35
N SER A 79 1.33 8.79 26.54
CA SER A 79 1.09 7.41 26.97
C SER A 79 1.64 6.40 25.96
N ALA A 80 1.37 6.59 24.67
CA ALA A 80 1.84 5.73 23.60
C ALA A 80 3.37 5.73 23.51
N VAL A 81 4.01 6.90 23.46
CA VAL A 81 5.48 7.03 23.39
C VAL A 81 6.15 6.46 24.63
N GLY A 82 5.63 6.79 25.82
CA GLY A 82 6.17 6.30 27.10
C GLY A 82 6.17 4.77 27.17
N ARG A 83 5.05 4.15 26.82
CA ARG A 83 4.92 2.69 26.85
C ARG A 83 5.70 2.00 25.75
N ALA A 84 5.73 2.55 24.54
CA ALA A 84 6.35 1.91 23.38
C ALA A 84 7.88 2.03 23.37
N PHE A 85 8.43 3.18 23.77
CA PHE A 85 9.85 3.47 23.58
C PHE A 85 10.63 3.72 24.87
N LEU A 86 9.96 4.11 25.96
CA LEU A 86 10.62 4.39 27.24
C LEU A 86 10.38 3.29 28.29
N GLY A 87 9.41 2.39 28.06
CA GLY A 87 9.06 1.32 28.99
C GLY A 87 8.39 1.81 30.28
N VAL A 88 7.87 3.04 30.31
CA VAL A 88 7.27 3.67 31.50
C VAL A 88 5.86 4.17 31.23
N THR A 89 5.04 4.25 32.28
CA THR A 89 3.70 4.86 32.22
C THR A 89 3.70 6.21 32.89
N MET A 90 3.50 7.29 32.13
CA MET A 90 3.56 8.65 32.66
C MET A 90 2.22 9.19 33.18
N GLY A 91 1.14 8.40 33.11
CA GLY A 91 -0.22 8.87 33.41
C GLY A 91 -0.42 9.39 34.83
N CYS A 92 0.25 8.83 35.84
CA CYS A 92 0.17 9.35 37.22
C CYS A 92 0.78 10.75 37.35
N ALA A 93 1.86 11.02 36.58
CA ALA A 93 2.56 12.30 36.55
C ALA A 93 1.68 13.47 36.07
N ARG A 94 0.50 13.19 35.49
CA ARG A 94 -0.47 14.20 35.05
C ARG A 94 -1.01 15.03 36.21
N CYS A 95 -1.18 14.45 37.40
CA CYS A 95 -1.84 15.11 38.53
C CYS A 95 -0.96 15.27 39.76
N HIS A 96 0.06 14.43 39.91
CA HIS A 96 1.02 14.47 41.00
C HIS A 96 2.32 13.80 40.56
N ASP A 97 3.42 14.05 41.25
CA ASP A 97 4.70 13.42 40.89
C ASP A 97 4.57 11.89 40.91
N HIS A 98 5.17 11.24 39.92
CA HIS A 98 5.00 9.81 39.74
C HIS A 98 5.53 9.05 40.98
N PRO A 99 4.77 8.06 41.51
CA PRO A 99 5.03 7.52 42.85
C PRO A 99 6.28 6.64 42.94
N PHE A 100 6.74 6.08 41.83
CA PHE A 100 7.84 5.11 41.81
C PHE A 100 9.00 5.58 40.92
N ASP A 101 8.70 5.97 39.68
CA ASP A 101 9.66 6.55 38.75
C ASP A 101 9.91 8.05 39.03
N PRO A 102 11.14 8.57 38.81
CA PRO A 102 11.50 9.97 39.05
C PRO A 102 10.99 10.88 37.93
N ILE A 103 9.66 10.94 37.77
CA ILE A 103 8.97 11.77 36.77
C ILE A 103 8.11 12.80 37.52
N PRO A 104 8.65 14.01 37.76
CA PRO A 104 7.86 15.10 38.31
C PRO A 104 6.72 15.49 37.38
N THR A 105 5.66 16.03 37.97
CA THR A 105 4.53 16.63 37.26
C THR A 105 5.00 17.68 36.25
N ALA A 106 6.03 18.45 36.62
CA ALA A 106 6.65 19.45 35.75
C ALA A 106 7.22 18.83 34.46
N GLU A 107 7.89 17.67 34.54
CA GLU A 107 8.44 16.99 33.35
C GLU A 107 7.34 16.43 32.45
N TYR A 108 6.27 15.90 33.04
CA TYR A 108 5.08 15.49 32.28
C TYR A 108 4.53 16.66 31.46
N TYR A 109 4.35 17.83 32.07
CA TYR A 109 3.83 19.00 31.37
C TYR A 109 4.84 19.64 30.40
N SER A 110 6.14 19.50 30.64
CA SER A 110 7.19 19.87 29.67
C SER A 110 7.07 19.05 28.39
N LEU A 111 6.92 17.72 28.51
CA LEU A 111 6.68 16.84 27.36
C LEU A 111 5.32 17.13 26.70
N ALA A 112 4.27 17.34 27.50
CA ALA A 112 2.96 17.71 26.97
C ALA A 112 3.02 19.01 26.16
N GLY A 113 3.86 19.98 26.55
CA GLY A 113 4.12 21.20 25.79
C GLY A 113 4.72 20.93 24.40
N ILE A 114 5.65 19.98 24.30
CA ILE A 114 6.23 19.54 23.02
C ILE A 114 5.15 18.90 22.15
N PHE A 115 4.45 17.88 22.65
CA PHE A 115 3.42 17.14 21.89
C PHE A 115 2.20 17.99 21.56
N ARG A 116 1.91 19.04 22.34
CA ARG A 116 0.87 20.02 22.00
C ARG A 116 1.16 20.75 20.68
N SER A 117 2.41 20.78 20.24
CA SER A 117 2.81 21.33 18.93
C SER A 117 2.50 20.39 17.76
N THR A 118 2.21 19.11 18.03
CA THR A 118 1.79 18.13 17.03
C THR A 118 0.40 18.49 16.51
N ASN A 119 0.26 18.53 15.18
CA ASN A 119 -1.01 18.80 14.53
C ASN A 119 -1.57 17.52 13.90
N SER A 120 -2.39 16.79 14.66
CA SER A 120 -2.98 15.51 14.22
C SER A 120 -4.50 15.56 13.99
N SER A 121 -5.17 16.67 14.34
CA SER A 121 -6.62 16.81 14.17
C SER A 121 -7.04 18.20 13.68
N VAL A 122 -8.11 18.23 12.90
CA VAL A 122 -8.78 19.44 12.42
C VAL A 122 -10.02 19.70 13.29
N PRO A 123 -10.14 20.86 13.95
CA PRO A 123 -11.32 21.21 14.73
C PRO A 123 -12.59 21.25 13.87
N GLY A 124 -13.71 20.79 14.44
CA GLY A 124 -15.04 20.80 13.83
C GLY A 124 -16.07 20.27 14.82
N ASN A 125 -17.36 20.25 14.46
CA ASN A 125 -18.40 19.67 15.33
C ASN A 125 -18.02 18.23 15.72
N VAL A 126 -17.70 17.43 14.71
CA VAL A 126 -16.88 16.22 14.84
C VAL A 126 -15.50 16.57 14.30
N ALA A 127 -14.47 16.46 15.14
CA ALA A 127 -13.09 16.68 14.73
C ALA A 127 -12.68 15.62 13.69
N LYS A 128 -11.77 16.01 12.79
CA LYS A 128 -11.30 15.15 11.70
C LYS A 128 -9.81 14.90 11.82
N PHE A 129 -9.33 13.87 11.15
CA PHE A 129 -7.90 13.63 10.98
C PHE A 129 -7.25 14.71 10.12
N ILE A 130 -6.00 15.03 10.40
CA ILE A 130 -5.15 15.70 9.41
C ILE A 130 -4.70 14.66 8.39
N GLU A 131 -5.10 14.87 7.14
CA GLU A 131 -4.71 14.03 6.03
C GLU A 131 -3.56 14.65 5.26
N ARG A 132 -2.53 13.86 5.00
CA ARG A 132 -1.42 14.24 4.12
C ARG A 132 -1.38 13.28 2.95
N LYS A 133 -1.31 13.83 1.73
CA LYS A 133 -1.16 13.01 0.54
C LYS A 133 0.27 12.49 0.47
N LEU A 134 0.40 11.19 0.19
CA LEU A 134 1.66 10.60 -0.19
C LEU A 134 2.09 11.20 -1.54
N ARG A 135 3.39 11.39 -1.69
CA ARG A 135 4.01 11.82 -2.94
C ARG A 135 4.00 10.68 -3.94
N ASP A 136 4.03 11.02 -5.22
CA ASP A 136 3.84 10.07 -6.30
C ASP A 136 4.71 10.51 -7.47
N GLU A 137 5.99 10.14 -7.38
CA GLU A 137 7.01 10.51 -8.37
C GLU A 137 6.64 10.04 -9.80
N TYR A 138 5.86 8.96 -9.89
CA TYR A 138 5.42 8.38 -11.16
C TYR A 138 4.12 8.97 -11.72
N ALA A 139 3.46 9.91 -11.04
CA ALA A 139 2.18 10.47 -11.51
C ALA A 139 2.27 11.06 -12.92
N VAL A 140 3.33 11.84 -13.19
CA VAL A 140 3.56 12.45 -14.51
C VAL A 140 3.90 11.38 -15.55
N ALA A 141 4.75 10.42 -15.19
CA ALA A 141 5.15 9.32 -16.07
C ALA A 141 3.95 8.45 -16.48
N ARG A 142 3.08 8.09 -15.52
CA ARG A 142 1.85 7.32 -15.79
C ARG A 142 0.89 8.10 -16.68
N LYS A 143 0.71 9.40 -16.43
CA LYS A 143 -0.14 10.24 -17.30
C LYS A 143 0.39 10.27 -18.74
N LYS A 144 1.70 10.47 -18.91
CA LYS A 144 2.36 10.45 -20.23
C LYS A 144 2.24 9.08 -20.88
N HIS A 145 2.36 8.00 -20.11
CA HIS A 145 2.19 6.64 -20.60
C HIS A 145 0.75 6.40 -21.07
N GLU A 146 -0.25 6.83 -20.31
CA GLU A 146 -1.67 6.75 -20.70
C GLU A 146 -1.98 7.57 -21.97
N GLU A 147 -1.40 8.76 -22.10
CA GLU A 147 -1.52 9.60 -23.30
C GLU A 147 -0.88 8.91 -24.52
N THR A 148 0.34 8.38 -24.34
CA THR A 148 1.06 7.66 -25.39
C THR A 148 0.31 6.39 -25.80
N GLN A 149 -0.25 5.64 -24.85
CA GLN A 149 -1.07 4.46 -25.14
C GLN A 149 -2.29 4.83 -25.99
N LYS A 150 -3.02 5.90 -25.64
CA LYS A 150 -4.17 6.36 -26.43
C LYS A 150 -3.78 6.79 -27.84
N GLU A 151 -2.62 7.43 -28.00
CA GLU A 151 -2.11 7.84 -29.30
C GLU A 151 -1.73 6.63 -30.16
N LEU A 152 -0.96 5.69 -29.60
CA LEU A 152 -0.58 4.44 -30.27
C LEU A 152 -1.81 3.59 -30.62
N GLU A 153 -2.84 3.53 -29.77
CA GLU A 153 -4.10 2.86 -30.08
C GLU A 153 -4.82 3.51 -31.27
N LYS A 154 -4.80 4.83 -31.36
CA LYS A 154 -5.38 5.58 -32.49
C LYS A 154 -4.60 5.33 -33.77
N GLU A 155 -3.27 5.37 -33.72
CA GLU A 155 -2.40 5.07 -34.86
C GLU A 155 -2.55 3.63 -35.33
N LEU A 156 -2.60 2.67 -34.40
CA LEU A 156 -2.85 1.26 -34.69
C LEU A 156 -4.17 1.10 -35.47
N LYS A 157 -5.25 1.73 -35.00
CA LYS A 157 -6.55 1.69 -35.67
C LYS A 157 -6.52 2.29 -37.07
N GLN A 158 -5.78 3.40 -37.26
CA GLN A 158 -5.60 4.02 -38.56
C GLN A 158 -4.78 3.13 -39.51
N ALA A 159 -3.65 2.60 -39.04
CA ALA A 159 -2.80 1.69 -39.79
C ALA A 159 -3.56 0.41 -40.19
N GLU A 160 -4.34 -0.17 -39.28
CA GLU A 160 -5.21 -1.32 -39.56
C GLU A 160 -6.25 -1.01 -40.64
N SER A 161 -6.88 0.18 -40.58
CA SER A 161 -7.84 0.60 -41.61
C SER A 161 -7.21 0.78 -42.99
N LYS A 162 -6.00 1.36 -43.04
CA LYS A 162 -5.22 1.57 -44.27
C LYS A 162 -4.72 0.26 -44.86
N LEU A 163 -4.29 -0.67 -44.01
CA LEU A 163 -3.85 -1.99 -44.46
C LEU A 163 -5.02 -2.78 -45.06
N LYS A 164 -6.21 -2.67 -44.47
CA LYS A 164 -7.45 -3.27 -44.98
C LYS A 164 -7.86 -2.69 -46.34
N SER A 165 -7.70 -1.38 -46.56
CA SER A 165 -8.06 -0.75 -47.85
C SER A 165 -7.10 -1.09 -48.98
N LEU A 166 -5.83 -1.40 -48.68
CA LEU A 166 -4.81 -1.79 -49.66
C LEU A 166 -4.86 -3.29 -50.03
N GLY A 167 -5.91 -4.01 -49.65
CA GLY A 167 -6.04 -5.45 -49.91
C GLY A 167 -5.12 -6.33 -49.06
N GLY A 168 -4.33 -5.71 -48.17
CA GLY A 168 -3.61 -6.43 -47.13
C GLY A 168 -4.62 -7.07 -46.18
N LYS A 169 -4.51 -8.38 -45.97
CA LYS A 169 -5.13 -8.97 -44.77
C LYS A 169 -4.54 -8.22 -43.59
N SER A 170 -5.38 -7.56 -42.78
CA SER A 170 -4.95 -7.02 -41.49
C SER A 170 -4.33 -8.16 -40.71
N GLY A 171 -3.00 -8.23 -40.84
CA GLY A 171 -2.08 -8.77 -39.88
C GLY A 171 -2.04 -7.85 -38.67
N SER A 172 -3.21 -7.49 -38.11
CA SER A 172 -3.40 -7.96 -36.74
C SER A 172 -2.83 -9.38 -36.78
N SER A 173 -1.72 -9.62 -36.11
CA SER A 173 -1.75 -10.83 -35.32
C SER A 173 -2.99 -10.65 -34.45
N LYS A 174 -4.17 -10.98 -35.01
CA LYS A 174 -5.21 -11.67 -34.27
C LYS A 174 -4.33 -12.68 -33.60
N ARG A 175 -4.20 -12.59 -32.29
CA ARG A 175 -3.56 -13.64 -31.49
C ARG A 175 -4.27 -14.92 -31.96
N THR A 176 -3.71 -15.56 -32.98
CA THR A 176 -4.32 -16.67 -33.72
C THR A 176 -4.04 -17.93 -32.93
N GLY A 177 -3.04 -17.87 -32.04
CA GLY A 177 -3.11 -18.59 -30.79
C GLY A 177 -4.23 -18.01 -29.93
N LYS A 178 -5.25 -18.83 -29.66
CA LYS A 178 -6.10 -18.73 -28.46
C LYS A 178 -5.25 -18.50 -27.19
N SER A 179 -3.99 -18.95 -27.25
CA SER A 179 -2.93 -18.97 -26.25
C SER A 179 -1.65 -18.27 -26.74
N LEU A 180 -0.87 -17.73 -25.80
CA LEU A 180 0.54 -17.33 -25.95
C LEU A 180 1.46 -18.46 -25.49
N ASP A 181 2.49 -18.78 -26.29
CA ASP A 181 3.50 -19.78 -25.93
C ASP A 181 4.44 -19.22 -24.85
N PRO A 182 4.49 -19.82 -23.64
CA PRO A 182 5.34 -19.34 -22.55
C PRO A 182 6.82 -19.25 -22.94
N LYS A 183 7.30 -20.13 -23.84
CA LYS A 183 8.72 -20.17 -24.25
C LYS A 183 9.12 -19.03 -25.18
N LYS A 184 8.15 -18.32 -25.76
CA LYS A 184 8.38 -17.19 -26.66
C LYS A 184 8.30 -15.84 -25.94
N LEU A 185 7.94 -15.84 -24.67
CA LEU A 185 7.89 -14.66 -23.83
C LEU A 185 9.26 -14.42 -23.21
N GLU A 186 9.65 -13.15 -23.12
CA GLU A 186 10.90 -12.76 -22.49
C GLU A 186 10.81 -12.92 -20.96
N GLY A 187 11.95 -13.25 -20.34
CA GLY A 187 12.05 -13.40 -18.89
C GLY A 187 11.67 -14.79 -18.37
N ILE A 188 11.38 -14.86 -17.06
CA ILE A 188 11.01 -16.09 -16.38
C ILE A 188 9.49 -16.18 -16.36
N VAL A 189 8.93 -17.13 -17.11
CA VAL A 189 7.47 -17.31 -17.21
C VAL A 189 7.01 -18.53 -16.45
N VAL A 190 6.06 -18.33 -15.53
CA VAL A 190 5.40 -19.40 -14.78
C VAL A 190 3.90 -19.35 -15.08
N ASP A 191 3.41 -20.46 -15.64
CA ASP A 191 2.02 -20.65 -16.04
C ASP A 191 1.21 -21.40 -14.98
N ASP A 192 -0.12 -21.49 -15.12
CA ASP A 192 -0.98 -22.16 -14.14
C ASP A 192 -0.71 -23.68 -14.03
N ASP A 193 -0.13 -24.30 -15.06
CA ASP A 193 0.34 -25.69 -15.02
C ASP A 193 1.46 -25.93 -13.97
N ALA A 194 2.20 -24.90 -13.57
CA ALA A 194 3.26 -24.98 -12.57
C ALA A 194 2.84 -24.40 -11.20
N ALA A 195 1.60 -23.91 -11.08
CA ALA A 195 1.12 -23.25 -9.88
C ALA A 195 0.68 -24.23 -8.78
N LYS A 196 0.85 -23.83 -7.52
CA LYS A 196 0.21 -24.48 -6.37
C LYS A 196 -1.17 -23.87 -6.17
N ILE A 197 -2.21 -24.68 -6.31
CA ILE A 197 -3.61 -24.23 -6.29
C ILE A 197 -4.28 -24.69 -5.01
N VAL A 198 -4.97 -23.78 -4.32
CA VAL A 198 -5.81 -24.06 -3.15
C VAL A 198 -7.27 -23.76 -3.49
N GLY A 199 -8.14 -24.72 -3.20
CA GLY A 199 -9.57 -24.69 -3.48
C GLY A 199 -9.92 -25.10 -4.92
N GLU A 200 -11.22 -25.12 -5.23
CA GLU A 200 -11.69 -25.51 -6.57
C GLU A 200 -11.63 -24.36 -7.57
N TRP A 201 -10.93 -24.57 -8.68
CA TRP A 201 -10.78 -23.62 -9.77
C TRP A 201 -11.26 -24.23 -11.09
N ILE A 202 -11.93 -23.41 -11.90
CA ILE A 202 -12.46 -23.84 -13.20
C ILE A 202 -11.45 -23.48 -14.28
N SER A 203 -11.00 -24.49 -15.02
CA SER A 203 -10.15 -24.33 -16.20
C SER A 203 -10.97 -23.91 -17.41
N SER A 204 -10.47 -22.95 -18.19
CA SER A 204 -11.14 -22.48 -19.40
C SER A 204 -10.14 -22.05 -20.47
N THR A 205 -10.61 -22.08 -21.71
CA THR A 205 -9.92 -21.53 -22.89
C THR A 205 -10.82 -20.58 -23.68
N SER A 206 -11.96 -20.17 -23.11
CA SER A 206 -13.02 -19.48 -23.86
C SER A 206 -12.66 -18.05 -24.22
N VAL A 207 -11.91 -17.35 -23.36
CA VAL A 207 -11.35 -16.03 -23.65
C VAL A 207 -9.93 -16.21 -24.18
N ALA A 208 -9.62 -15.64 -25.35
CA ALA A 208 -8.28 -15.72 -25.93
C ALA A 208 -7.26 -14.83 -25.19
N GLY A 209 -5.97 -15.11 -25.38
CA GLY A 209 -4.87 -14.31 -24.85
C GLY A 209 -4.36 -14.73 -23.47
N TYR A 210 -4.70 -15.95 -23.03
CA TYR A 210 -4.01 -16.59 -21.90
C TYR A 210 -2.62 -17.08 -22.31
N VAL A 211 -1.76 -17.29 -21.33
CA VAL A 211 -0.45 -17.92 -21.51
C VAL A 211 -0.61 -19.42 -21.36
N GLY A 212 0.19 -20.21 -22.07
CA GLY A 212 0.19 -21.67 -21.91
C GLY A 212 -1.11 -22.35 -22.33
N LYS A 213 -1.54 -23.40 -21.64
CA LYS A 213 -2.61 -24.27 -22.17
C LYS A 213 -4.02 -23.72 -21.92
N ARG A 214 -4.20 -22.93 -20.86
CA ARG A 214 -5.51 -22.48 -20.37
C ARG A 214 -5.35 -21.30 -19.42
N TYR A 215 -6.47 -20.83 -18.89
CA TYR A 215 -6.50 -20.02 -17.68
C TYR A 215 -7.50 -20.63 -16.70
N ILE A 216 -7.38 -20.25 -15.43
CA ILE A 216 -8.29 -20.69 -14.38
C ILE A 216 -9.10 -19.51 -13.80
N HIS A 217 -10.29 -19.79 -13.30
CA HIS A 217 -11.10 -18.81 -12.58
C HIS A 217 -11.88 -19.43 -11.42
N ASP A 218 -12.22 -18.61 -10.42
CA ASP A 218 -12.92 -19.03 -9.21
C ASP A 218 -14.44 -19.13 -9.36
N ALA A 219 -14.95 -18.75 -10.54
CA ALA A 219 -16.38 -18.61 -10.86
C ALA A 219 -17.14 -17.65 -9.93
N ALA A 220 -16.41 -16.72 -9.30
CA ALA A 220 -16.92 -15.84 -8.26
C ALA A 220 -17.50 -16.55 -7.02
N ILE A 221 -17.12 -17.81 -6.77
CA ILE A 221 -17.57 -18.62 -5.63
C ILE A 221 -16.42 -18.84 -4.65
N GLY A 222 -16.70 -18.79 -3.34
CA GLY A 222 -15.72 -19.14 -2.29
C GLY A 222 -14.66 -18.06 -2.04
N LYS A 223 -15.05 -16.78 -2.09
CA LYS A 223 -14.16 -15.62 -1.86
C LYS A 223 -13.39 -15.74 -0.55
N GLY A 224 -12.10 -15.44 -0.58
CA GLY A 224 -11.20 -15.51 0.58
C GLY A 224 -10.72 -16.91 0.96
N LYS A 225 -11.19 -17.98 0.29
CA LYS A 225 -10.81 -19.37 0.60
C LYS A 225 -9.98 -20.06 -0.50
N LYS A 226 -9.68 -19.34 -1.58
CA LYS A 226 -9.00 -19.87 -2.77
C LYS A 226 -7.76 -19.04 -3.06
N SER A 227 -6.68 -19.71 -3.47
CA SER A 227 -5.45 -19.05 -3.88
C SER A 227 -4.75 -19.84 -4.99
N VAL A 228 -3.93 -19.13 -5.76
CA VAL A 228 -3.05 -19.70 -6.78
C VAL A 228 -1.67 -19.09 -6.54
N THR A 229 -0.69 -19.93 -6.28
CA THR A 229 0.70 -19.51 -5.99
C THR A 229 1.59 -19.97 -7.13
N PHE A 230 2.32 -19.04 -7.74
CA PHE A 230 3.22 -19.31 -8.86
C PHE A 230 4.66 -19.35 -8.35
N PRO A 231 5.24 -20.54 -8.09
CA PRO A 231 6.61 -20.63 -7.63
C PRO A 231 7.57 -20.27 -8.76
N VAL A 232 8.46 -19.30 -8.52
CA VAL A 232 9.49 -18.88 -9.46
C VAL A 232 10.86 -19.21 -8.89
N MET A 233 11.74 -19.80 -9.70
CA MET A 233 13.16 -19.94 -9.35
C MET A 233 13.92 -18.76 -9.93
N ILE A 234 14.45 -17.90 -9.06
CA ILE A 234 15.20 -16.72 -9.45
C ILE A 234 16.68 -17.09 -9.63
N PRO A 235 17.25 -16.98 -10.85
CA PRO A 235 18.58 -17.51 -11.13
C PRO A 235 19.72 -16.67 -10.55
N LYS A 236 19.48 -15.37 -10.30
CA LYS A 236 20.46 -14.43 -9.74
C LYS A 236 19.77 -13.40 -8.85
N SER A 237 20.36 -13.03 -7.73
CA SER A 237 19.85 -11.93 -6.91
C SER A 237 19.90 -10.61 -7.69
N GLY A 238 18.87 -9.77 -7.56
CA GLY A 238 18.79 -8.49 -8.27
C GLY A 238 17.39 -7.89 -8.25
N LYS A 239 17.23 -6.76 -8.96
CA LYS A 239 15.92 -6.13 -9.19
C LYS A 239 15.21 -6.81 -10.36
N TYR A 240 13.93 -7.12 -10.18
CA TYR A 240 13.08 -7.75 -11.18
C TYR A 240 11.80 -6.94 -11.40
N GLU A 241 11.37 -6.84 -12.66
CA GLU A 241 10.02 -6.39 -12.98
C GLU A 241 9.08 -7.61 -12.94
N VAL A 242 7.95 -7.48 -12.24
CA VAL A 242 6.95 -8.54 -12.14
C VAL A 242 5.72 -8.15 -12.95
N GLN A 243 5.39 -8.96 -13.96
CA GLN A 243 4.21 -8.75 -14.81
C GLN A 243 3.23 -9.91 -14.62
N LEU A 244 1.93 -9.59 -14.55
CA LEU A 244 0.86 -10.59 -14.48
C LEU A 244 0.04 -10.59 -15.77
N SER A 245 -0.12 -11.76 -16.36
CA SER A 245 -1.02 -11.99 -17.49
C SER A 245 -2.36 -12.55 -17.02
N TYR A 246 -3.46 -11.99 -17.51
CA TYR A 246 -4.80 -12.47 -17.21
C TYR A 246 -5.76 -12.23 -18.38
N THR A 247 -6.86 -12.99 -18.42
CA THR A 247 -7.90 -12.80 -19.44
C THR A 247 -8.89 -11.71 -19.04
N MET A 248 -8.89 -10.63 -19.83
CA MET A 248 -9.80 -9.49 -19.66
C MET A 248 -11.27 -9.88 -19.91
N GLY A 249 -12.18 -9.31 -19.15
CA GLY A 249 -13.63 -9.51 -19.31
C GLY A 249 -14.44 -8.58 -18.39
N THR A 250 -15.65 -8.23 -18.80
CA THR A 250 -16.53 -7.33 -18.03
C THR A 250 -16.99 -7.93 -16.70
N ASN A 251 -16.94 -9.25 -16.57
CA ASN A 251 -17.30 -10.00 -15.36
C ASN A 251 -16.10 -10.34 -14.44
N ARG A 252 -14.93 -9.71 -14.65
CA ARG A 252 -13.74 -9.92 -13.82
C ARG A 252 -13.76 -9.02 -12.59
N ALA A 253 -13.20 -9.51 -11.49
CA ALA A 253 -13.03 -8.70 -10.29
C ALA A 253 -12.03 -7.56 -10.56
N LYS A 254 -12.38 -6.34 -10.12
CA LYS A 254 -11.53 -5.14 -10.30
C LYS A 254 -10.46 -4.97 -9.22
N LYS A 255 -10.50 -5.79 -8.17
CA LYS A 255 -9.67 -5.68 -6.96
C LYS A 255 -9.19 -7.05 -6.51
N THR A 256 -8.65 -7.85 -7.44
CA THR A 256 -8.06 -9.15 -7.10
C THR A 256 -6.78 -8.90 -6.29
N PRO A 257 -6.67 -9.36 -5.03
CA PRO A 257 -5.46 -9.19 -4.25
C PRO A 257 -4.33 -10.04 -4.84
N VAL A 258 -3.14 -9.47 -4.92
CA VAL A 258 -1.91 -10.12 -5.39
C VAL A 258 -0.82 -9.84 -4.37
N THR A 259 -0.06 -10.86 -4.00
CA THR A 259 1.07 -10.77 -3.08
C THR A 259 2.31 -11.27 -3.80
N ILE A 260 3.39 -10.49 -3.76
CA ILE A 260 4.73 -10.88 -4.23
C ILE A 260 5.53 -11.20 -2.97
N MET A 261 6.07 -12.41 -2.89
CA MET A 261 6.83 -12.94 -1.75
C MET A 261 8.26 -13.28 -2.16
#